data_AF-A0A946SEI8-F1
#
_entry.id   AF-A0A946SEI8-F1
#
_cell.length_a   1.000
_cell.length_b   1.000
_cell.length_c   1.000
_cell.angle_alpha   90.00
_cell.angle_beta   90.00
_cell.angle_gamma   90.00
#
_symmetry.space_group_name_H-M   'P 1'
#
loop_
_entity.id
_entity.type
_entity.pdbx_description
1 polymer ?
#
loop_
_entity_poly.entity_id
_entity_poly.type
_entity_poly.pdbx_seq_one_letter_code
_entity_poly.pdbx_strand_id
1 'polypeptide(L)'
;MLPKEFKPKASYELIRLGKDNDGGYLVELNSIKQSKSLIAMGMGRDCSFENDFMTIQNSIIHAYDYTVTPVFWLKYFIRRILAIFIGRIYEPYQGLKNYFNYKSFFKDHAIFFKEKIGSGENNTTSISDAFNRLGEEQFPVFLKIDIEGSEYEILEELISLTQKISGMVIEFHQTDKKRDLIKSFIEDVDLELTHIHPNNNRVDANGDPLALEMTFSRQPNKLSDTVTFPHSLDQINVPRKNEISLNFLTE
;
A
#
# COMPACT_ATOMS: atom_id res chain seq x y z
N MET A 1 -9.76 16.40 -12.48
CA MET A 1 -10.64 15.24 -12.71
C MET A 1 -9.82 14.04 -13.13
N LEU A 2 -10.21 12.86 -12.64
CA LEU A 2 -9.57 11.57 -12.90
C LEU A 2 -10.20 10.86 -14.12
N PRO A 3 -9.45 10.01 -14.83
CA PRO A 3 -10.01 9.13 -15.87
C PRO A 3 -11.15 8.27 -15.34
N LYS A 4 -12.15 7.96 -16.18
CA LYS A 4 -13.32 7.15 -15.78
C LYS A 4 -12.92 5.73 -15.38
N GLU A 5 -11.84 5.21 -15.95
CA GLU A 5 -11.28 3.89 -15.68
C GLU A 5 -10.80 3.74 -14.23
N PHE A 6 -10.51 4.86 -13.55
CA PHE A 6 -10.11 4.86 -12.15
C PHE A 6 -11.29 4.62 -11.21
N LYS A 7 -12.52 4.56 -11.73
CA LYS A 7 -13.72 4.31 -10.94
C LYS A 7 -14.00 2.80 -10.88
N PRO A 8 -14.01 2.17 -9.68
CA PRO A 8 -14.54 0.84 -9.47
C PRO A 8 -15.91 0.65 -10.13
N LYS A 9 -16.14 -0.53 -10.73
CA LYS A 9 -17.39 -0.83 -11.45
C LYS A 9 -18.58 -1.10 -10.51
N ALA A 10 -18.30 -1.43 -9.26
CA ALA A 10 -19.28 -1.82 -8.25
C ALA A 10 -18.71 -1.56 -6.84
N SER A 11 -19.56 -1.64 -5.81
CA SER A 11 -19.10 -1.66 -4.42
C SER A 11 -18.79 -3.08 -4.00
N TYR A 12 -17.73 -3.28 -3.22
CA TYR A 12 -17.25 -4.59 -2.82
C TYR A 12 -17.14 -4.72 -1.29
N GLU A 13 -17.00 -5.94 -0.78
CA GLU A 13 -16.78 -6.21 0.63
C GLU A 13 -15.34 -5.84 1.03
N LEU A 14 -15.18 -4.62 1.56
CA LEU A 14 -13.90 -4.07 1.95
C LEU A 14 -13.70 -4.11 3.46
N ILE A 15 -12.45 -4.26 3.86
CA ILE A 15 -11.98 -4.10 5.24
C ILE A 15 -10.82 -3.13 5.28
N ARG A 16 -10.63 -2.47 6.42
CA ARG A 16 -9.49 -1.59 6.64
C ARG A 16 -8.39 -2.33 7.38
N LEU A 17 -7.18 -2.31 6.82
CA LEU A 17 -5.97 -2.85 7.45
C LEU A 17 -4.96 -1.73 7.68
N GLY A 18 -4.23 -1.79 8.78
CA GLY A 18 -3.24 -0.80 9.17
C GLY A 18 -3.80 0.32 10.02
N LYS A 19 -2.90 1.17 10.53
CA LYS A 19 -3.25 2.24 11.45
C LYS A 19 -4.23 3.24 10.85
N ASP A 20 -4.87 4.01 11.72
CA ASP A 20 -5.73 5.11 11.31
C ASP A 20 -5.00 6.13 10.41
N ASN A 21 -5.75 6.70 9.47
CA ASN A 21 -5.30 7.67 8.48
C ASN A 21 -4.20 7.12 7.58
N ASP A 22 -3.12 7.89 7.37
CA ASP A 22 -2.00 7.55 6.51
C ASP A 22 -1.35 6.21 6.88
N GLY A 23 -1.13 5.33 5.89
CA GLY A 23 -0.53 4.01 6.07
C GLY A 23 -1.49 2.90 6.47
N GLY A 24 -2.80 3.12 6.35
CA GLY A 24 -3.77 2.04 6.36
C GLY A 24 -4.73 2.14 5.18
N TYR A 25 -5.22 0.98 4.73
CA TYR A 25 -5.73 0.80 3.39
C TYR A 25 -7.04 0.01 3.41
N LEU A 26 -7.95 0.33 2.49
CA LEU A 26 -9.12 -0.51 2.24
C LEU A 26 -8.79 -1.60 1.23
N VAL A 27 -8.89 -2.85 1.67
CA VAL A 27 -8.61 -4.03 0.85
C VAL A 27 -9.85 -4.92 0.77
N GLU A 28 -9.99 -5.68 -0.31
CA GLU A 28 -11.12 -6.58 -0.48
C GLU A 28 -10.93 -7.86 0.34
N LEU A 29 -11.93 -8.21 1.15
CA LEU A 29 -11.80 -9.25 2.18
C LEU A 29 -11.47 -10.64 1.61
N ASN A 30 -12.08 -11.01 0.49
CA ASN A 30 -11.87 -12.32 -0.09
C ASN A 30 -10.44 -12.50 -0.63
N SER A 31 -9.85 -11.45 -1.21
CA SER A 31 -8.44 -11.47 -1.67
C SER A 31 -7.45 -11.79 -0.54
N ILE A 32 -7.69 -11.24 0.67
CA ILE A 32 -6.88 -11.54 1.86
C ILE A 32 -7.07 -13.00 2.29
N LYS A 33 -8.33 -13.47 2.38
CA LYS A 33 -8.64 -14.85 2.79
C LYS A 33 -8.09 -15.91 1.82
N GLN A 34 -8.02 -15.59 0.53
CA GLN A 34 -7.51 -16.50 -0.50
C GLN A 34 -5.98 -16.49 -0.62
N SER A 35 -5.33 -15.41 -0.19
CA SER A 35 -3.88 -15.31 -0.20
C SER A 35 -3.25 -16.36 0.72
N LYS A 36 -2.10 -16.91 0.34
CA LYS A 36 -1.28 -17.78 1.20
C LYS A 36 -0.10 -17.05 1.82
N SER A 37 0.18 -15.83 1.39
CA SER A 37 1.33 -15.03 1.78
C SER A 37 1.12 -13.56 1.44
N LEU A 38 1.99 -12.71 2.01
CA LEU A 38 2.06 -11.28 1.74
C LEU A 38 3.46 -10.89 1.28
N ILE A 39 3.55 -10.13 0.19
CA ILE A 39 4.73 -9.32 -0.11
C ILE A 39 4.40 -7.85 0.15
N ALA A 40 5.11 -7.26 1.11
CA ALA A 40 4.99 -5.85 1.47
C ALA A 40 6.21 -5.06 0.96
N MET A 41 5.97 -4.02 0.15
CA MET A 41 7.01 -3.23 -0.50
C MET A 41 6.94 -1.79 0.01
N GLY A 42 8.06 -1.27 0.52
CA GLY A 42 8.19 0.07 1.11
C GLY A 42 7.45 0.23 2.44
N MET A 43 7.70 -0.70 3.36
CA MET A 43 7.00 -0.77 4.65
C MET A 43 7.33 0.39 5.62
N GLY A 44 8.50 1.02 5.51
CA GLY A 44 8.92 2.11 6.38
C GLY A 44 9.09 1.70 7.84
N ARG A 45 8.41 2.38 8.78
CA ARG A 45 8.50 2.09 10.24
C ARG A 45 7.26 1.40 10.80
N ASP A 46 6.24 1.27 9.98
CA ASP A 46 4.92 0.90 10.41
C ASP A 46 4.58 -0.45 9.80
N CYS A 47 4.40 -1.43 10.69
CA CYS A 47 4.00 -2.79 10.31
C CYS A 47 2.54 -3.05 10.67
N SER A 48 1.73 -2.02 10.94
CA SER A 48 0.33 -2.19 11.37
C SER A 48 -0.51 -2.92 10.32
N PHE A 49 -0.36 -2.58 9.03
CA PHE A 49 -1.06 -3.27 7.95
C PHE A 49 -0.74 -4.76 7.96
N GLU A 50 0.55 -5.09 8.06
CA GLU A 50 1.05 -6.46 8.05
C GLU A 50 0.62 -7.24 9.30
N ASN A 51 0.57 -6.59 10.47
CA ASN A 51 0.02 -7.19 11.67
C ASN A 51 -1.48 -7.49 11.51
N ASP A 52 -2.28 -6.55 11.01
CA ASP A 52 -3.71 -6.77 10.82
C ASP A 52 -3.97 -7.85 9.76
N PHE A 53 -3.16 -7.90 8.69
CA PHE A 53 -3.19 -8.97 7.71
C PHE A 53 -3.00 -10.35 8.36
N MET A 54 -2.01 -10.48 9.25
CA MET A 54 -1.74 -11.74 9.98
C MET A 54 -2.90 -12.18 10.88
N THR A 55 -3.71 -11.25 11.38
CA THR A 55 -4.88 -11.60 12.21
C THR A 55 -5.97 -12.30 11.41
N ILE A 56 -6.02 -12.05 10.09
CA ILE A 56 -7.01 -12.63 9.17
C ILE A 56 -6.41 -13.86 8.49
N GLN A 57 -5.16 -13.75 8.03
CA GLN A 57 -4.45 -14.81 7.34
C GLN A 57 -3.04 -14.99 7.91
N ASN A 58 -2.89 -16.00 8.78
CA ASN A 58 -1.61 -16.34 9.40
C ASN A 58 -0.68 -17.01 8.38
N SER A 59 0.19 -16.21 7.75
CA SER A 59 0.94 -16.60 6.56
C SER A 59 2.37 -16.04 6.55
N ILE A 60 3.16 -16.44 5.57
CA ILE A 60 4.52 -15.90 5.39
C ILE A 60 4.43 -14.47 4.86
N ILE A 61 5.21 -13.58 5.47
CA ILE A 61 5.37 -12.20 5.01
C ILE A 61 6.81 -11.96 4.58
N HIS A 62 6.99 -11.54 3.32
CA HIS A 62 8.25 -10.97 2.83
C HIS A 62 8.11 -9.46 2.74
N ALA A 63 8.93 -8.72 3.48
CA ALA A 63 8.94 -7.26 3.44
C ALA A 63 10.21 -6.74 2.77
N TYR A 64 10.07 -5.78 1.86
CA TYR A 64 11.16 -5.20 1.08
C TYR A 64 11.24 -3.69 1.34
N ASP A 65 12.35 -3.23 1.92
CA ASP A 65 12.61 -1.80 2.11
C ASP A 65 14.10 -1.50 2.30
N TYR A 66 14.71 -0.78 1.35
CA TYR A 66 16.12 -0.39 1.42
C TYR A 66 16.37 0.84 2.31
N THR A 67 15.32 1.60 2.67
CA THR A 67 15.42 2.88 3.39
C THR A 67 15.55 2.69 4.90
N VAL A 68 15.06 1.56 5.44
CA VAL A 68 15.11 1.25 6.87
C VAL A 68 16.51 0.78 7.27
N THR A 69 17.34 1.75 7.64
CA THR A 69 18.73 1.54 8.06
C THR A 69 18.95 1.87 9.55
N PRO A 70 20.08 1.47 10.16
CA PRO A 70 20.44 1.96 11.49
C PRO A 70 20.49 3.49 11.58
N VAL A 71 20.99 4.16 10.53
CA VAL A 71 21.02 5.63 10.46
C VAL A 71 19.61 6.22 10.40
N PHE A 72 18.68 5.56 9.70
CA PHE A 72 17.28 5.95 9.66
C PHE A 72 16.64 5.90 11.06
N TRP A 73 16.85 4.81 11.81
CA TRP A 73 16.38 4.69 13.19
C TRP A 73 17.02 5.74 14.12
N LEU A 74 18.33 5.99 14.00
CA LEU A 74 19.00 7.04 14.77
C LEU A 74 18.37 8.42 14.52
N LYS A 75 18.17 8.81 13.26
CA LYS A 75 17.50 10.07 12.89
C LYS A 75 16.08 10.13 13.43
N TYR A 76 15.35 9.02 13.39
CA TYR A 76 14.00 8.93 13.95
C TYR A 76 13.97 9.20 15.45
N PHE A 77 14.85 8.55 16.23
CA PHE A 77 14.91 8.78 17.67
C PHE A 77 15.32 10.20 18.03
N ILE A 78 16.31 10.77 17.33
CA ILE A 78 16.71 12.18 17.52
C ILE A 78 15.50 13.10 17.32
N ARG A 79 14.71 12.92 16.25
CA ARG A 79 13.50 13.72 16.00
C ARG A 79 12.46 13.59 17.13
N ARG A 80 12.24 12.38 17.66
CA ARG A 80 11.29 12.15 18.76
C ARG A 80 11.77 12.78 20.07
N ILE A 81 13.07 12.77 20.35
CA ILE A 81 13.66 13.48 21.49
C ILE A 81 13.48 14.99 21.33
N LEU A 82 13.76 15.54 20.15
CA LEU A 82 13.58 16.97 19.88
C LEU A 82 12.12 17.42 20.01
N ALA A 83 11.15 16.52 19.82
CA ALA A 83 9.73 16.82 19.98
C ALA A 83 9.34 17.19 21.43
N ILE A 84 10.17 16.84 22.43
CA ILE A 84 9.97 17.28 23.82
C ILE A 84 10.00 18.81 23.92
N PHE A 85 10.89 19.49 23.18
CA PHE A 85 11.04 20.94 23.22
C PHE A 85 9.84 21.71 22.64
N ILE A 86 8.94 21.02 21.94
CA ILE A 86 7.67 21.57 21.43
C ILE A 86 6.45 21.02 22.20
N GLY A 87 6.66 20.53 23.42
CA GLY A 87 5.60 20.10 24.34
C GLY A 87 5.11 18.66 24.15
N ARG A 88 5.70 17.88 23.24
CA ARG A 88 5.26 16.50 22.97
C ARG A 88 6.09 15.49 23.77
N ILE A 89 5.92 15.51 25.08
CA ILE A 89 6.78 14.77 26.04
C ILE A 89 6.71 13.24 25.90
N TYR A 90 5.62 12.68 25.34
CA TYR A 90 5.43 11.23 25.18
C TYR A 90 6.02 10.67 23.87
N GLU A 91 6.46 11.53 22.96
CA GLU A 91 7.00 11.13 21.65
C GLU A 91 8.23 10.19 21.72
N PRO A 92 9.19 10.38 22.64
CA PRO A 92 10.32 9.45 22.76
C PRO A 92 9.88 8.04 23.17
N TYR A 93 8.95 7.93 24.12
CA TYR A 93 8.41 6.65 24.56
C TYR A 93 7.69 5.94 23.42
N GLN A 94 6.84 6.66 22.69
CA GLN A 94 6.19 6.11 21.49
C GLN A 94 7.21 5.67 20.43
N GLY A 95 8.29 6.44 20.25
CA GLY A 95 9.38 6.07 19.34
C GLY A 95 10.04 4.74 19.70
N LEU A 96 10.33 4.54 20.98
CA LEU A 96 10.89 3.27 21.48
C LEU A 96 9.88 2.13 21.33
N LYS A 97 8.62 2.34 21.73
CA LYS A 97 7.55 1.34 21.57
C LYS A 97 7.42 0.89 20.12
N ASN A 98 7.38 1.82 19.17
CA ASN A 98 7.28 1.51 17.75
C ASN A 98 8.48 0.70 17.25
N TYR A 99 9.70 1.02 17.70
CA TYR A 99 10.89 0.26 17.34
C TYR A 99 10.87 -1.17 17.88
N PHE A 100 10.43 -1.36 19.12
CA PHE A 100 10.31 -2.71 19.70
C PHE A 100 9.20 -3.52 19.01
N ASN A 101 8.07 -2.90 18.70
CA ASN A 101 7.00 -3.54 17.92
C ASN A 101 7.52 -3.98 16.54
N TYR A 102 8.21 -3.08 15.83
CA TYR A 102 8.84 -3.37 14.54
C TYR A 102 9.81 -4.56 14.65
N LYS A 103 10.68 -4.55 15.67
CA LYS A 103 11.62 -5.65 15.90
C LYS A 103 10.94 -6.98 16.22
N SER A 104 9.87 -6.97 17.01
CA SER A 104 9.12 -8.18 17.34
C SER A 104 8.46 -8.77 16.10
N PHE A 105 7.85 -7.92 15.27
CA PHE A 105 7.19 -8.34 14.03
C PHE A 105 8.13 -9.16 13.12
N PHE A 106 9.36 -8.68 12.88
CA PHE A 106 10.34 -9.41 12.06
C PHE A 106 11.01 -10.60 12.75
N LYS A 107 10.93 -10.68 14.08
CA LYS A 107 11.45 -11.85 14.79
C LYS A 107 10.50 -13.04 14.64
N ASP A 108 9.20 -12.77 14.66
CA ASP A 108 8.18 -13.79 14.88
C ASP A 108 7.33 -14.07 13.62
N HIS A 109 7.20 -13.11 12.70
CA HIS A 109 6.15 -13.14 11.67
C HIS A 109 6.58 -12.79 10.24
N ALA A 110 7.75 -12.17 10.03
CA ALA A 110 8.13 -11.67 8.71
C ALA A 110 9.63 -11.80 8.43
N ILE A 111 9.97 -11.92 7.15
CA ILE A 111 11.35 -11.88 6.66
C ILE A 111 11.60 -10.50 6.04
N PHE A 112 12.63 -9.81 6.53
CA PHE A 112 13.01 -8.49 6.05
C PHE A 112 14.14 -8.55 5.01
N PHE A 113 13.88 -8.00 3.83
CA PHE A 113 14.85 -7.80 2.78
C PHE A 113 15.16 -6.32 2.63
N LYS A 114 16.43 -5.96 2.87
CA LYS A 114 16.91 -4.59 2.76
C LYS A 114 17.24 -4.24 1.31
N GLU A 115 16.25 -4.36 0.43
CA GLU A 115 16.37 -4.28 -1.03
C GLU A 115 15.32 -3.30 -1.56
N LYS A 116 15.64 -2.64 -2.69
CA LYS A 116 14.69 -1.77 -3.39
C LYS A 116 13.91 -2.60 -4.40
N ILE A 117 12.57 -2.56 -4.38
CA ILE A 117 11.79 -3.11 -5.49
C ILE A 117 11.85 -2.14 -6.69
N GLY A 118 12.11 -2.66 -7.89
CA GLY A 118 12.17 -1.87 -9.13
C GLY A 118 13.11 -2.45 -10.18
N SER A 119 13.30 -1.69 -11.27
CA SER A 119 14.14 -2.09 -12.41
C SER A 119 15.40 -1.21 -12.46
N GLY A 120 16.54 -1.70 -11.99
CA GLY A 120 17.79 -0.92 -11.98
C GLY A 120 19.02 -1.68 -11.53
N GLU A 121 20.18 -1.01 -11.50
CA GLU A 121 21.45 -1.60 -11.04
C GLU A 121 21.73 -1.29 -9.55
N ASN A 122 22.31 -2.29 -8.87
CA ASN A 122 22.69 -2.36 -7.44
C ASN A 122 21.53 -2.40 -6.42
N ASN A 123 21.45 -3.52 -5.69
CA ASN A 123 20.57 -3.77 -4.53
C ASN A 123 19.07 -3.55 -4.81
N THR A 124 18.69 -3.74 -6.07
CA THR A 124 17.33 -3.80 -6.59
C THR A 124 16.85 -5.25 -6.67
N THR A 125 15.56 -5.46 -6.58
CA THR A 125 14.93 -6.77 -6.71
C THR A 125 13.69 -6.62 -7.57
N SER A 126 13.62 -7.41 -8.63
CA SER A 126 12.45 -7.45 -9.51
C SER A 126 11.27 -8.12 -8.80
N ILE A 127 10.06 -7.94 -9.32
CA ILE A 127 8.88 -8.65 -8.80
C ILE A 127 9.06 -10.16 -9.01
N SER A 128 9.59 -10.53 -10.17
CA SER A 128 9.91 -11.91 -10.52
C SER A 128 10.87 -12.54 -9.52
N ASP A 129 11.94 -11.84 -9.12
CA ASP A 129 12.89 -12.34 -8.12
C ASP A 129 12.26 -12.46 -6.73
N ALA A 130 11.41 -11.50 -6.33
CA ALA A 130 10.69 -11.56 -5.07
C ALA A 130 9.73 -12.78 -5.03
N PHE A 131 9.03 -13.04 -6.14
CA PHE A 131 8.13 -14.19 -6.30
C PHE A 131 8.90 -15.51 -6.30
N ASN A 132 10.03 -15.58 -7.02
CA ASN A 132 10.90 -16.76 -7.03
C ASN A 132 11.45 -17.06 -5.64
N ARG A 133 11.83 -16.03 -4.88
CA ARG A 133 12.31 -16.17 -3.50
C ARG A 133 11.21 -16.60 -2.54
N LEU A 134 9.98 -16.17 -2.77
CA LEU A 134 8.82 -16.54 -1.95
C LEU A 134 8.48 -18.04 -2.11
N GLY A 135 8.58 -18.59 -3.32
CA GLY A 135 8.33 -19.99 -3.61
C GLY A 135 6.90 -20.27 -4.10
N GLU A 136 6.76 -21.24 -5.01
CA GLU A 136 5.48 -21.53 -5.69
C GLU A 136 4.38 -22.00 -4.73
N GLU A 137 4.74 -22.65 -3.62
CA GLU A 137 3.80 -23.16 -2.64
C GLU A 137 3.05 -22.04 -1.88
N GLN A 138 3.61 -20.84 -1.88
CA GLN A 138 3.07 -19.64 -1.21
C GLN A 138 2.13 -18.82 -2.09
N PHE A 139 1.79 -19.29 -3.31
CA PHE A 139 0.80 -18.64 -4.17
C PHE A 139 -0.62 -19.20 -3.97
N PRO A 140 -1.67 -18.36 -4.09
CA PRO A 140 -1.61 -16.96 -4.53
C PRO A 140 -1.13 -16.01 -3.42
N VAL A 141 -0.42 -14.96 -3.80
CA VAL A 141 0.14 -13.93 -2.88
C VAL A 141 -0.74 -12.69 -2.86
N PHE A 142 -0.79 -11.97 -1.75
CA PHE A 142 -1.31 -10.60 -1.70
C PHE A 142 -0.15 -9.61 -1.74
N LEU A 143 -0.29 -8.49 -2.47
CA LEU A 143 0.76 -7.47 -2.56
C LEU A 143 0.33 -6.17 -1.89
N LYS A 144 1.22 -5.57 -1.10
CA LYS A 144 1.10 -4.19 -0.64
C LYS A 144 2.27 -3.40 -1.22
N ILE A 145 1.98 -2.36 -1.99
CA ILE A 145 2.96 -1.64 -2.80
C ILE A 145 2.86 -0.14 -2.50
N ASP A 146 3.87 0.40 -1.82
CA ASP A 146 4.04 1.84 -1.59
C ASP A 146 5.55 2.11 -1.67
N ILE A 147 6.04 2.47 -2.86
CA ILE A 147 7.48 2.54 -3.15
C ILE A 147 7.90 3.90 -3.73
N GLU A 148 7.17 4.95 -3.30
CA GLU A 148 7.52 6.36 -3.43
C GLU A 148 7.89 6.79 -4.87
N GLY A 149 7.09 6.35 -5.85
CA GLY A 149 7.25 6.71 -7.27
C GLY A 149 7.89 5.61 -8.13
N SER A 150 8.43 4.56 -7.52
CA SER A 150 8.98 3.42 -8.27
C SER A 150 7.89 2.45 -8.75
N GLU A 151 6.60 2.72 -8.46
CA GLU A 151 5.46 1.85 -8.84
C GLU A 151 5.42 1.61 -10.35
N TYR A 152 5.74 2.63 -11.14
CA TYR A 152 5.70 2.58 -12.60
C TYR A 152 6.78 1.68 -13.22
N GLU A 153 7.84 1.37 -12.48
CA GLU A 153 8.92 0.49 -12.95
C GLU A 153 8.50 -0.99 -12.96
N ILE A 154 7.47 -1.35 -12.20
CA ILE A 154 7.10 -2.75 -11.95
C ILE A 154 5.76 -3.18 -12.58
N LEU A 155 5.03 -2.27 -13.23
CA LEU A 155 3.67 -2.54 -13.71
C LEU A 155 3.59 -3.69 -14.72
N GLU A 156 4.53 -3.75 -15.67
CA GLU A 156 4.59 -4.83 -16.68
C GLU A 156 4.83 -6.21 -16.04
N GLU A 157 5.71 -6.28 -15.03
CA GLU A 157 5.94 -7.53 -14.31
C GLU A 157 4.69 -7.95 -13.51
N LEU A 158 4.02 -7.00 -12.85
CA LEU A 158 2.76 -7.26 -12.13
C LEU A 158 1.69 -7.83 -13.07
N ILE A 159 1.51 -7.25 -14.26
CA ILE A 159 0.59 -7.75 -15.28
C ILE A 159 0.96 -9.18 -15.65
N SER A 160 2.23 -9.45 -15.97
CA SER A 160 2.70 -10.78 -16.38
C SER A 160 2.52 -11.86 -15.30
N LEU A 161 2.56 -11.48 -14.03
CA LEU A 161 2.47 -12.38 -12.87
C LEU A 161 1.09 -12.41 -12.23
N THR A 162 0.10 -11.75 -12.84
CA THR A 162 -1.22 -11.56 -12.24
C THR A 162 -1.87 -12.88 -11.80
N GLN A 163 -1.67 -14.00 -12.52
CA GLN A 163 -2.19 -15.34 -12.14
C GLN A 163 -1.73 -15.86 -10.77
N LYS A 164 -0.64 -15.31 -10.23
CA LYS A 164 -0.13 -15.65 -8.89
C LYS A 164 -0.65 -14.71 -7.81
N ILE A 165 -1.41 -13.66 -8.17
CA ILE A 165 -1.87 -12.61 -7.26
C ILE A 165 -3.34 -12.82 -6.90
N SER A 166 -3.62 -12.87 -5.60
CA SER A 166 -4.99 -12.93 -5.03
C SER A 166 -5.65 -11.54 -4.98
N GLY A 167 -4.84 -10.53 -4.66
CA GLY A 167 -5.18 -9.12 -4.68
C GLY A 167 -3.94 -8.27 -4.43
N MET A 168 -4.08 -6.97 -4.64
CA MET A 168 -3.04 -6.02 -4.31
C MET A 168 -3.62 -4.67 -3.89
N VAL A 169 -2.92 -3.97 -3.01
CA VAL A 169 -3.08 -2.54 -2.80
C VAL A 169 -1.81 -1.82 -3.24
N ILE A 170 -1.97 -0.76 -4.00
CA ILE A 170 -0.87 0.04 -4.56
C ILE A 170 -1.13 1.53 -4.35
N GLU A 171 -0.18 2.25 -3.76
CA GLU A 171 -0.19 3.71 -3.70
C GLU A 171 0.59 4.29 -4.88
N PHE A 172 -0.13 4.71 -5.90
CA PHE A 172 0.47 5.39 -7.04
C PHE A 172 0.86 6.81 -6.67
N HIS A 173 2.15 7.12 -6.71
CA HIS A 173 2.69 8.46 -6.53
C HIS A 173 2.79 9.24 -7.85
N GLN A 174 2.86 10.57 -7.84
CA GLN A 174 3.03 11.39 -9.05
C GLN A 174 1.92 11.18 -10.10
N THR A 175 0.70 11.00 -9.63
CA THR A 175 -0.49 10.73 -10.47
C THR A 175 -0.78 11.86 -11.45
N ASP A 176 -0.37 13.10 -11.17
CA ASP A 176 -0.44 14.24 -12.08
C ASP A 176 0.31 14.01 -13.40
N LYS A 177 1.39 13.22 -13.37
CA LYS A 177 2.28 12.98 -14.51
C LYS A 177 2.10 11.62 -15.17
N LYS A 178 1.44 10.70 -14.49
CA LYS A 178 1.47 9.26 -14.80
C LYS A 178 0.09 8.64 -14.95
N ARG A 179 -0.97 9.46 -15.01
CA ARG A 179 -2.37 9.03 -15.24
C ARG A 179 -2.53 8.03 -16.38
N ASP A 180 -1.87 8.27 -17.52
CA ASP A 180 -2.00 7.37 -18.69
C ASP A 180 -1.44 5.97 -18.41
N LEU A 181 -0.32 5.87 -17.67
CA LEU A 181 0.25 4.58 -17.28
C LEU A 181 -0.63 3.84 -16.27
N ILE A 182 -1.22 4.55 -15.31
CA ILE A 182 -2.18 3.96 -14.36
C ILE A 182 -3.42 3.47 -15.11
N LYS A 183 -3.92 4.26 -16.07
CA LYS A 183 -5.06 3.87 -16.91
C LYS A 183 -4.76 2.59 -17.69
N SER A 184 -3.65 2.53 -18.42
CA SER A 184 -3.26 1.32 -19.15
C SER A 184 -3.10 0.13 -18.22
N PHE A 185 -2.47 0.32 -17.05
CA PHE A 185 -2.36 -0.75 -16.06
C PHE A 185 -3.72 -1.28 -15.59
N ILE A 186 -4.70 -0.42 -15.30
CA ILE A 186 -6.06 -0.84 -14.91
C ILE A 186 -6.75 -1.62 -16.05
N GLU A 187 -6.52 -1.23 -17.30
CA GLU A 187 -7.09 -1.90 -18.47
C GLU A 187 -6.46 -3.27 -18.75
N ASP A 188 -5.16 -3.41 -18.48
CA ASP A 188 -4.36 -4.60 -18.81
C ASP A 188 -4.25 -5.62 -17.68
N VAL A 189 -4.35 -5.19 -16.41
CA VAL A 189 -4.25 -6.11 -15.26
C VAL A 189 -5.50 -7.00 -15.17
N ASP A 190 -5.28 -8.32 -15.11
CA ASP A 190 -6.36 -9.32 -14.94
C ASP A 190 -6.81 -9.43 -13.45
N LEU A 191 -7.17 -8.28 -12.88
CA LEU A 191 -7.78 -8.11 -11.55
C LEU A 191 -8.82 -7.00 -11.59
N GLU A 192 -9.84 -7.10 -10.75
CA GLU A 192 -10.90 -6.09 -10.67
C GLU A 192 -10.48 -4.97 -9.71
N LEU A 193 -10.58 -3.70 -10.14
CA LEU A 193 -10.39 -2.53 -9.29
C LEU A 193 -11.56 -2.39 -8.32
N THR A 194 -11.30 -2.62 -7.03
CA THR A 194 -12.33 -2.64 -5.97
C THR A 194 -12.41 -1.37 -5.16
N HIS A 195 -11.32 -0.61 -5.07
CA HIS A 195 -11.29 0.63 -4.29
C HIS A 195 -10.31 1.65 -4.88
N ILE A 196 -10.62 2.93 -4.69
CA ILE A 196 -9.74 4.07 -4.94
C ILE A 196 -9.92 5.08 -3.79
N HIS A 197 -8.81 5.55 -3.21
CA HIS A 197 -8.80 6.56 -2.14
C HIS A 197 -7.81 7.70 -2.47
N PRO A 198 -8.19 8.98 -2.34
CA PRO A 198 -7.30 10.10 -2.60
C PRO A 198 -6.42 10.43 -1.39
N ASN A 199 -5.10 10.38 -1.55
CA ASN A 199 -4.20 10.86 -0.52
C ASN A 199 -4.25 12.40 -0.46
N ASN A 200 -4.83 12.95 0.61
CA ASN A 200 -5.03 14.38 0.78
C ASN A 200 -3.78 15.19 1.20
N ASN A 201 -2.60 14.56 1.17
CA ASN A 201 -1.37 15.24 1.53
C ASN A 201 -0.93 16.27 0.48
N ARG A 202 -1.07 15.97 -0.82
CA ARG A 202 -0.64 16.89 -1.89
C ARG A 202 -1.64 16.86 -3.03
N VAL A 203 -1.87 18.03 -3.62
CA VAL A 203 -2.74 18.20 -4.78
C VAL A 203 -2.01 18.93 -5.90
N ASP A 204 -2.45 18.71 -7.14
CA ASP A 204 -2.03 19.49 -8.31
C ASP A 204 -2.73 20.86 -8.35
N ALA A 205 -2.47 21.64 -9.41
CA ALA A 205 -3.06 22.96 -9.61
C ALA A 205 -4.60 22.94 -9.77
N ASN A 206 -5.19 21.79 -10.07
CA ASN A 206 -6.63 21.58 -10.23
C ASN A 206 -7.28 21.01 -8.96
N GLY A 207 -6.50 20.74 -7.91
CA GLY A 207 -6.98 20.13 -6.68
C GLY A 207 -7.10 18.60 -6.72
N ASP A 208 -6.62 17.94 -7.79
CA ASP A 208 -6.57 16.47 -7.86
C ASP A 208 -5.41 15.96 -6.99
N PRO A 209 -5.54 14.79 -6.34
CA PRO A 209 -4.52 14.25 -5.47
C PRO A 209 -3.28 13.83 -6.27
N LEU A 210 -2.08 14.07 -5.73
CA LEU A 210 -0.81 13.61 -6.32
C LEU A 210 -0.45 12.15 -5.98
N ALA A 211 -1.22 11.53 -5.09
CA ALA A 211 -1.12 10.10 -4.80
C ALA A 211 -2.52 9.49 -4.66
N LEU A 212 -2.68 8.28 -5.20
CA LEU A 212 -3.91 7.51 -5.20
C LEU A 212 -3.63 6.11 -4.68
N GLU A 213 -4.36 5.70 -3.65
CA GLU A 213 -4.34 4.33 -3.15
C GLU A 213 -5.41 3.54 -3.92
N MET A 214 -5.01 2.48 -4.61
CA MET A 214 -5.90 1.64 -5.41
C MET A 214 -5.79 0.18 -5.00
N THR A 215 -6.94 -0.48 -4.90
CA THR A 215 -7.04 -1.88 -4.51
C THR A 215 -7.62 -2.70 -5.64
N PHE A 216 -6.96 -3.82 -5.94
CA PHE A 216 -7.34 -4.78 -6.97
C PHE A 216 -7.54 -6.16 -6.34
N SER A 217 -8.53 -6.92 -6.82
CA SER A 217 -8.84 -8.27 -6.31
C SER A 217 -9.18 -9.23 -7.45
N ARG A 218 -8.77 -10.49 -7.31
CA ARG A 218 -9.03 -11.54 -8.31
C ARG A 218 -10.49 -11.99 -8.32
N GLN A 219 -11.10 -12.12 -7.15
CA GLN A 219 -12.46 -12.62 -6.98
C GLN A 219 -13.18 -11.81 -5.92
N PRO A 220 -13.45 -10.52 -6.16
CA PRO A 220 -14.03 -9.68 -5.13
C PRO A 220 -15.49 -10.04 -4.85
N ASN A 221 -15.89 -9.96 -3.58
CA ASN A 221 -17.29 -10.10 -3.22
C ASN A 221 -18.06 -8.80 -3.50
N LYS A 222 -18.88 -8.80 -4.55
CA LYS A 222 -19.68 -7.63 -4.96
C LYS A 222 -20.92 -7.46 -4.07
N LEU A 223 -21.11 -6.24 -3.57
CA LEU A 223 -22.25 -5.86 -2.70
C LEU A 223 -23.36 -5.11 -3.45
N SER A 224 -23.02 -4.24 -4.41
CA SER A 224 -23.97 -3.41 -5.15
C SER A 224 -23.36 -2.90 -6.45
N ASP A 225 -24.20 -2.58 -7.45
CA ASP A 225 -23.81 -1.86 -8.67
C ASP A 225 -23.51 -0.37 -8.42
N THR A 226 -23.95 0.17 -7.27
CA THR A 226 -23.76 1.58 -6.93
C THR A 226 -22.49 1.77 -6.13
N VAL A 227 -21.62 2.69 -6.57
CA VAL A 227 -20.40 3.08 -5.86
C VAL A 227 -20.57 4.47 -5.26
N THR A 228 -20.25 4.60 -3.98
CA THR A 228 -20.30 5.85 -3.22
C THR A 228 -18.92 6.23 -2.70
N PHE A 229 -18.55 7.49 -2.84
CA PHE A 229 -17.30 8.05 -2.30
C PHE A 229 -17.61 9.22 -1.35
N PRO A 230 -16.90 9.36 -0.22
CA PRO A 230 -15.95 8.38 0.33
C PRO A 230 -16.67 7.08 0.75
N HIS A 231 -15.93 5.96 0.82
CA HIS A 231 -16.42 4.73 1.42
C HIS A 231 -16.60 4.93 2.93
N SER A 232 -17.53 4.21 3.57
CA SER A 232 -17.81 4.40 5.01
C SER A 232 -16.65 4.03 5.95
N LEU A 233 -15.68 3.29 5.44
CA LEU A 233 -14.45 2.91 6.15
C LEU A 233 -13.24 3.77 5.76
N ASP A 234 -13.39 4.70 4.82
CA ASP A 234 -12.30 5.60 4.45
C ASP A 234 -11.94 6.50 5.62
N GLN A 235 -10.66 6.87 5.66
CA GLN A 235 -10.13 7.83 6.61
C GLN A 235 -9.15 8.76 5.89
N ILE A 236 -9.34 10.07 6.08
CA ILE A 236 -8.48 11.11 5.52
C ILE A 236 -7.00 10.85 5.91
N ASN A 237 -6.06 10.74 4.97
CA ASN A 237 -4.64 10.47 5.28
C ASN A 237 -4.02 11.50 6.24
N VAL A 238 -4.31 12.78 6.01
CA VAL A 238 -3.78 13.91 6.79
C VAL A 238 -4.96 14.67 7.42
N PRO A 239 -5.34 14.35 8.68
CA PRO A 239 -6.52 14.93 9.35
C PRO A 239 -6.54 16.46 9.46
N ARG A 240 -5.37 17.10 9.40
CA ARG A 240 -5.21 18.56 9.48
C ARG A 240 -5.35 19.27 8.13
N LYS A 241 -5.62 18.54 7.04
CA LYS A 241 -5.81 19.06 5.69
C LYS A 241 -7.24 18.76 5.23
N ASN A 242 -7.71 19.52 4.24
CA ASN A 242 -9.04 19.31 3.67
C ASN A 242 -9.14 17.93 3.02
N GLU A 243 -10.32 17.31 3.10
CA GLU A 243 -10.66 16.12 2.36
C GLU A 243 -10.71 16.42 0.85
N ILE A 244 -10.39 15.42 0.03
CA ILE A 244 -10.46 15.52 -1.43
C ILE A 244 -11.63 14.67 -1.92
N SER A 245 -12.55 15.28 -2.66
CA SER A 245 -13.60 14.53 -3.35
C SER A 245 -13.09 14.00 -4.68
N LEU A 246 -13.30 12.69 -4.93
CA LEU A 246 -12.98 12.07 -6.22
C LEU A 246 -13.98 12.52 -7.29
N ASN A 247 -13.47 13.09 -8.38
CA ASN A 247 -14.26 13.51 -9.54
C ASN A 247 -13.73 12.81 -10.80
N PHE A 248 -14.61 12.11 -11.51
CA PHE A 248 -14.26 11.33 -12.69
C PHE A 248 -14.77 11.97 -13.98
N LEU A 249 -14.04 11.81 -15.07
CA LEU A 249 -14.49 12.17 -16.42
C LEU A 249 -15.71 11.32 -16.81
N THR A 250 -16.64 11.91 -17.56
CA THR A 250 -17.88 11.26 -18.00
C THR A 250 -17.74 10.50 -19.32
N GLU A 251 -16.73 10.84 -20.12
CA GLU A 251 -16.41 10.21 -21.42
C GLU A 251 -14.91 9.95 -21.55
#